data_AF-A0A7G9RYR3-F1
#
_entry.id   AF-A0A7G9RYR3-F1
#
_cell.length_a   1.000
_cell.length_b   1.000
_cell.length_c   1.000
_cell.angle_alpha   90.00
_cell.angle_beta   90.00
_cell.angle_gamma   90.00
#
_symmetry.space_group_name_H-M   'P 1'
#
loop_
_entity.id
_entity.type
_entity.pdbx_description
1 polymer ?
#
loop_
_entity_poly.entity_id
_entity_poly.type
_entity_poly.pdbx_seq_one_letter_code
_entity_poly.pdbx_strand_id
1 'polypeptide(L)'
;MKKKYLVLADGEIGTVNLENYLTYDLRQGHKSKEIMDIYEVENPALCSTVREWIISHEPDAIIVVGRSEEYLWVATIVARLFGQFNSWNEQRSNPFGKTVIKVAGKDVELIAIESLSDWGYVDETLR
;
A
#
# COMPACT_ATOMS: atom_id res chain seq x y z
N MET A 1 21.47 9.67 -4.19
CA MET A 1 20.63 9.39 -3.00
C MET A 1 20.10 7.98 -3.13
N LYS A 2 20.03 7.22 -2.04
CA LYS A 2 19.39 5.89 -2.04
C LYS A 2 17.88 6.08 -2.16
N LYS A 3 17.22 5.37 -3.08
CA LYS A 3 15.76 5.43 -3.23
C LYS A 3 15.09 4.96 -1.93
N LYS A 4 14.04 5.65 -1.49
CA LYS A 4 13.25 5.31 -0.29
C LYS A 4 11.96 4.62 -0.70
N TYR A 5 11.85 3.34 -0.37
CA TYR A 5 10.67 2.55 -0.66
C TYR A 5 9.95 2.16 0.62
N LEU A 6 8.63 2.35 0.63
CA LEU A 6 7.76 1.93 1.73
C LEU A 6 7.06 0.63 1.34
N VAL A 7 6.88 -0.27 2.29
CA VAL A 7 6.12 -1.50 2.10
C VAL A 7 5.03 -1.55 3.15
N LEU A 8 3.78 -1.42 2.72
CA LEU A 8 2.61 -1.41 3.60
C LEU A 8 1.87 -2.72 3.39
N ALA A 9 1.47 -3.41 4.45
CA ALA A 9 0.84 -4.72 4.30
C ALA A 9 -0.44 -4.89 5.11
N ASP A 10 -1.28 -5.81 4.65
CA ASP A 10 -2.43 -6.30 5.40
C ASP A 10 -2.01 -7.21 6.57
N GLY A 11 -1.40 -6.63 7.60
CA GLY A 11 -0.78 -7.36 8.70
C GLY A 11 0.73 -7.16 8.76
N GLU A 12 1.34 -7.72 9.81
CA GLU A 12 2.80 -7.74 9.95
C GLU A 12 3.45 -8.50 8.78
N ILE A 13 4.39 -7.84 8.11
CA ILE A 13 5.26 -8.51 7.14
C ILE A 13 6.28 -9.30 7.96
N GLY A 14 6.25 -10.63 7.85
CA GLY A 14 7.21 -11.51 8.50
C GLY A 14 8.66 -11.28 8.04
N THR A 15 9.56 -12.21 8.38
CA THR A 15 11.02 -12.17 8.12
C THR A 15 11.42 -12.28 6.64
N VAL A 16 10.72 -11.64 5.70
CA VAL A 16 11.27 -11.40 4.38
C VAL A 16 12.35 -10.33 4.53
N ASN A 17 13.53 -10.59 3.96
CA ASN A 17 14.67 -9.69 4.08
C ASN A 17 14.41 -8.41 3.26
N LEU A 18 13.65 -7.50 3.87
CA LEU A 18 13.33 -6.17 3.39
C LEU A 18 14.22 -5.13 4.08
N GLU A 19 15.48 -5.46 4.39
CA GLU A 19 16.43 -4.60 5.12
C GLU A 19 16.63 -3.20 4.49
N ASN A 20 16.21 -3.02 3.23
CA ASN A 20 16.27 -1.76 2.50
C ASN A 20 14.93 -1.01 2.40
N TYR A 21 13.87 -1.52 3.01
CA TYR A 21 12.52 -0.97 2.95
C TYR A 21 12.01 -0.58 4.34
N LEU A 22 11.18 0.45 4.39
CA LEU A 22 10.45 0.82 5.60
C LEU A 22 9.08 0.15 5.56
N THR A 23 8.83 -0.76 6.50
CA THR A 23 7.59 -1.55 6.55
C THR A 23 6.55 -0.92 7.47
N TYR A 24 5.27 -1.05 7.13
CA TYR A 24 4.15 -0.61 7.97
C TYR A 24 2.99 -1.60 7.91
N ASP A 25 2.50 -2.05 9.07
CA ASP A 25 1.30 -2.88 9.17
C ASP A 25 0.04 -2.00 9.04
N LEU A 26 -0.73 -2.13 7.96
CA LEU A 26 -1.98 -1.40 7.79
C LEU A 26 -3.07 -1.84 8.79
N ARG A 27 -3.00 -3.04 9.34
CA ARG A 27 -3.95 -3.49 10.38
C ARG A 27 -3.63 -2.89 11.74
N GLN A 28 -2.40 -2.49 12.02
CA GLN A 28 -1.95 -2.00 13.33
C GLN A 28 -2.41 -2.93 14.48
N GLY A 29 -2.38 -4.25 14.26
CA GLY A 29 -2.84 -5.26 15.22
C GLY A 29 -4.37 -5.49 15.32
N HIS A 30 -5.21 -4.73 14.62
CA HIS A 30 -6.66 -4.95 14.57
C HIS A 30 -7.01 -6.33 13.97
N LYS A 31 -8.13 -6.91 14.43
CA LYS A 31 -8.55 -8.31 14.13
C LYS A 31 -9.77 -8.42 13.21
N SER A 32 -10.23 -7.31 12.65
CA SER A 32 -11.36 -7.26 11.71
C SER A 32 -11.14 -8.23 10.56
N LYS A 33 -12.23 -8.85 10.07
CA LYS A 33 -12.13 -9.75 8.91
C LYS A 33 -11.66 -8.96 7.69
N GLU A 34 -12.38 -7.89 7.36
CA GLU A 34 -12.02 -6.98 6.28
C GLU A 34 -11.21 -5.80 6.81
N ILE A 35 -10.10 -5.50 6.14
CA ILE A 35 -9.27 -4.37 6.53
C ILE A 35 -9.98 -3.02 6.29
N MET A 36 -10.89 -2.94 5.33
CA MET A 36 -11.66 -1.71 5.08
C MET A 36 -12.52 -1.29 6.28
N ASP A 37 -13.09 -2.25 7.02
CA ASP A 37 -13.88 -1.99 8.22
C ASP A 37 -13.05 -1.23 9.28
N ILE A 38 -11.75 -1.50 9.36
CA ILE A 38 -10.83 -0.81 10.26
C ILE A 38 -10.81 0.69 9.94
N TYR A 39 -10.69 1.03 8.66
CA TYR A 39 -10.52 2.41 8.20
C TYR A 39 -11.83 3.18 8.05
N GLU A 40 -12.95 2.48 7.85
CA GLU A 40 -14.26 3.11 7.62
C GLU A 40 -15.12 3.17 8.89
N VAL A 41 -14.99 2.17 9.78
CA VAL A 41 -15.92 1.99 10.91
C VAL A 41 -15.20 1.95 12.25
N GLU A 42 -14.23 1.03 12.44
CA GLU A 42 -13.68 0.76 13.76
C GLU A 42 -12.72 1.85 14.25
N ASN A 43 -11.83 2.32 13.37
CA ASN A 43 -10.81 3.30 13.71
C ASN A 43 -10.49 4.23 12.52
N PRO A 44 -11.44 5.10 12.11
CA PRO A 44 -11.25 5.99 10.97
C PRO A 44 -10.08 6.99 11.14
N ALA A 45 -9.61 7.22 12.38
CA ALA A 45 -8.42 8.02 12.65
C ALA A 45 -7.12 7.40 12.08
N LEU A 46 -7.13 6.12 11.74
CA LEU A 46 -6.01 5.50 11.02
C LEU A 46 -5.82 6.10 9.62
N CYS A 47 -6.86 6.66 8.99
CA CYS A 47 -6.72 7.32 7.71
C CYS A 47 -5.72 8.48 7.77
N SER A 48 -5.86 9.39 8.73
CA SER A 48 -4.93 10.51 8.92
C SER A 48 -3.56 10.01 9.39
N THR A 49 -3.54 9.06 10.33
CA THR A 49 -2.30 8.51 10.90
C THR A 49 -1.41 7.90 9.82
N VAL A 50 -1.96 7.02 8.98
CA VAL A 50 -1.20 6.36 7.91
C VAL A 50 -0.79 7.36 6.84
N ARG A 51 -1.67 8.29 6.47
CA ARG A 51 -1.36 9.33 5.50
C ARG A 51 -0.19 10.21 5.95
N GLU A 52 -0.20 10.67 7.19
CA GLU A 52 0.86 11.50 7.77
C GLU A 52 2.18 10.72 7.90
N TRP A 53 2.10 9.44 8.28
CA TRP A 53 3.25 8.55 8.29
C TRP A 53 3.87 8.44 6.89
N ILE A 54 3.08 8.17 5.84
CA ILE A 54 3.58 8.11 4.45
C ILE A 54 4.23 9.45 4.04
N ILE A 55 3.59 10.58 4.33
CA ILE A 55 4.10 11.92 3.98
C ILE A 55 5.44 12.18 4.66
N SER A 56 5.55 11.91 5.96
CA SER A 56 6.78 12.18 6.74
C SER A 56 8.00 11.38 6.29
N HIS A 57 7.80 10.28 5.56
CA HIS A 57 8.90 9.43 5.06
C HIS A 57 9.33 9.75 3.62
N GLU A 58 8.60 10.63 2.93
CA GLU A 58 8.94 11.13 1.58
C GLU A 58 9.29 10.00 0.59
N PRO A 59 8.39 9.02 0.36
CA PRO A 59 8.69 7.87 -0.50
C PRO A 59 9.00 8.24 -1.94
N ASP A 60 9.83 7.43 -2.57
CA ASP A 60 9.97 7.39 -4.03
C ASP A 60 8.95 6.45 -4.67
N ALA A 61 8.62 5.35 -3.97
CA ALA A 61 7.55 4.44 -4.31
C ALA A 61 6.97 3.78 -3.06
N ILE A 62 5.74 3.30 -3.18
CA ILE A 62 4.99 2.58 -2.16
C ILE A 62 4.60 1.22 -2.74
N ILE A 63 4.97 0.16 -2.04
CA ILE A 63 4.55 -1.21 -2.32
C ILE A 63 3.47 -1.56 -1.29
N VAL A 64 2.34 -2.06 -1.74
CA VAL A 64 1.28 -2.56 -0.87
C VAL A 64 1.12 -4.05 -1.05
N VAL A 65 1.13 -4.80 0.04
CA VAL A 65 1.06 -6.25 0.06
C VAL A 65 -0.24 -6.69 0.72
N GLY A 66 -1.08 -7.38 -0.04
CA GLY A 66 -2.30 -7.97 0.50
C GLY A 66 -3.49 -7.82 -0.44
N ARG A 67 -4.46 -8.71 -0.22
CA ARG A 67 -5.73 -8.77 -0.93
C ARG A 67 -6.90 -8.68 0.04
N SER A 68 -8.02 -8.12 -0.39
CA SER A 68 -9.30 -8.14 0.32
C SER A 68 -10.33 -8.89 -0.53
N GLU A 69 -11.39 -9.40 0.08
CA GLU A 69 -12.50 -10.01 -0.67
C GLU A 69 -13.22 -8.99 -1.56
N GLU A 70 -13.34 -7.75 -1.10
CA GLU A 70 -14.03 -6.67 -1.82
C GLU A 70 -13.15 -5.99 -2.87
N TYR A 71 -11.84 -5.94 -2.61
CA TYR A 71 -10.85 -5.34 -3.49
C TYR A 71 -9.70 -6.31 -3.69
N LEU A 72 -9.41 -6.62 -4.96
CA LEU A 72 -8.30 -7.51 -5.31
C LEU A 72 -6.98 -7.12 -4.62
N TRP A 73 -6.75 -5.81 -4.44
CA TRP A 73 -5.62 -5.30 -3.67
C TRP A 73 -6.02 -4.34 -2.56
N VAL A 74 -5.36 -4.51 -1.41
CA VAL A 74 -5.46 -3.64 -0.23
C VAL A 74 -4.92 -2.23 -0.51
N ALA A 75 -4.17 -2.05 -1.60
CA ALA A 75 -3.69 -0.76 -2.09
C ALA A 75 -4.79 0.28 -2.35
N THR A 76 -6.05 -0.16 -2.48
CA THR A 76 -7.23 0.73 -2.53
C THR A 76 -7.31 1.65 -1.31
N ILE A 77 -6.94 1.16 -0.11
CA ILE A 77 -6.87 1.98 1.10
C ILE A 77 -5.92 3.15 0.87
N VAL A 78 -4.68 2.85 0.51
CA VAL A 78 -3.63 3.85 0.30
C VAL A 78 -4.05 4.86 -0.77
N ALA A 79 -4.61 4.41 -1.88
CA ALA A 79 -5.12 5.30 -2.92
C ALA A 79 -6.20 6.27 -2.41
N ARG A 80 -7.16 5.78 -1.61
CA ARG A 80 -8.23 6.61 -1.01
C ARG A 80 -7.66 7.65 -0.04
N LEU A 81 -6.63 7.30 0.74
CA LEU A 81 -5.96 8.26 1.64
C LEU A 81 -5.46 9.51 0.90
N PHE A 82 -5.11 9.38 -0.38
CA PHE A 82 -4.64 10.45 -1.25
C PHE A 82 -5.69 10.91 -2.28
N GLY A 83 -6.97 10.65 -2.02
CA GLY A 83 -8.10 11.19 -2.78
C GLY A 83 -8.36 10.50 -4.12
N GLN A 84 -7.75 9.34 -4.37
CA GLN A 84 -8.02 8.54 -5.56
C GLN A 84 -9.07 7.47 -5.27
N PHE A 85 -10.30 7.72 -5.73
CA PHE A 85 -11.45 6.82 -5.53
C PHE A 85 -11.54 5.69 -6.58
N ASN A 86 -10.96 5.89 -7.77
CA ASN A 86 -10.98 4.93 -8.90
C ASN A 86 -9.57 4.49 -9.30
N SER A 87 -8.72 4.16 -8.34
CA SER A 87 -7.27 3.98 -8.57
C SER A 87 -6.89 2.79 -9.45
N TRP A 88 -7.86 1.95 -9.81
CA TRP A 88 -7.65 0.73 -10.56
C TRP A 88 -8.67 0.57 -11.70
N ASN A 89 -8.74 1.54 -12.61
CA ASN A 89 -9.47 1.33 -13.87
C ASN A 89 -8.95 0.03 -14.51
N GLU A 90 -9.86 -0.86 -14.89
CA GLU A 90 -9.53 -2.18 -15.45
C GLU A 90 -8.70 -3.09 -14.52
N GLN A 91 -9.08 -3.24 -13.24
CA GLN A 91 -8.47 -4.21 -12.30
C GLN A 91 -8.19 -5.59 -12.93
N ARG A 92 -9.08 -6.06 -13.82
CA ARG A 92 -8.93 -7.34 -14.53
C ARG A 92 -7.78 -7.35 -15.56
N SER A 93 -7.39 -6.18 -16.07
CA SER A 93 -6.32 -5.97 -17.06
C SER A 93 -5.01 -5.49 -16.43
N ASN A 94 -5.01 -5.12 -15.14
CA ASN A 94 -3.84 -4.68 -14.38
C ASN A 94 -3.45 -5.77 -13.37
N PRO A 95 -2.89 -6.92 -13.80
CA PRO A 95 -2.73 -8.11 -12.96
C PRO A 95 -1.91 -7.88 -11.67
N PHE A 96 -1.16 -6.78 -11.60
CA PHE A 96 -0.24 -6.49 -10.50
C PHE A 96 -0.38 -5.05 -9.99
N GLY A 97 -1.61 -4.51 -10.03
CA GLY A 97 -2.00 -3.22 -9.47
C GLY A 97 -0.90 -2.15 -9.42
N LYS A 98 -0.54 -1.55 -10.56
CA LYS A 98 0.29 -0.32 -10.59
C LYS A 98 -0.52 0.94 -10.85
N THR A 99 -0.26 2.01 -10.09
CA THR A 99 -0.80 3.36 -10.31
C THR A 99 0.17 4.44 -9.77
N VAL A 100 -0.21 5.71 -9.87
CA VAL A 100 0.55 6.85 -9.33
C VAL A 100 -0.37 7.69 -8.47
N ILE A 101 0.06 7.98 -7.24
CA ILE A 101 -0.64 8.87 -6.28
C ILE A 101 0.16 10.15 -6.05
N LYS A 102 -0.50 11.21 -5.57
CA LYS A 102 0.16 12.46 -5.17
C LYS A 102 0.40 12.51 -3.67
N VAL A 103 1.65 12.40 -3.24
CA VAL A 103 2.08 12.50 -1.83
C VAL A 103 2.81 13.83 -1.64
N ALA A 104 2.23 14.73 -0.83
CA ALA A 104 2.79 16.08 -0.60
C ALA A 104 3.15 16.85 -1.90
N GLY A 105 2.35 16.66 -2.96
CA GLY A 105 2.57 17.28 -4.27
C GLY A 105 3.54 16.54 -5.20
N LYS A 106 4.25 15.53 -4.71
CA LYS A 106 5.13 14.64 -5.50
C LYS A 106 4.33 13.47 -6.07
N ASP A 107 4.60 13.11 -7.31
CA ASP A 107 4.09 11.88 -7.91
C ASP A 107 4.88 10.68 -7.34
N VAL A 108 4.16 9.72 -6.77
CA VAL A 108 4.71 8.53 -6.12
C VAL A 108 4.08 7.30 -6.74
N GLU A 109 4.91 6.36 -7.21
CA GLU A 109 4.43 5.08 -7.72
C GLU A 109 3.81 4.27 -6.58
N LEU A 110 2.60 3.76 -6.80
CA LEU A 110 1.91 2.84 -5.91
C LEU A 110 1.80 1.50 -6.63
N ILE A 111 2.50 0.51 -6.10
CA ILE A 111 2.57 -0.85 -6.63
C ILE A 111 1.85 -1.76 -5.66
N ALA A 112 0.97 -2.62 -6.14
CA ALA A 112 0.18 -3.52 -5.33
C ALA A 112 0.47 -4.97 -5.73
N ILE A 113 0.76 -5.79 -4.74
CA ILE A 113 0.96 -7.23 -4.90
C ILE A 113 0.04 -7.98 -3.94
N GLU A 114 -0.43 -9.16 -4.34
CA GLU A 114 -1.31 -9.96 -3.48
C GLU A 114 -0.54 -10.53 -2.29
N SER A 115 0.71 -10.91 -2.53
CA SER A 115 1.57 -11.55 -1.54
C SER A 115 3.05 -11.31 -1.85
N LEU A 116 3.92 -11.70 -0.92
CA LEU A 116 5.37 -11.57 -1.08
C LEU A 116 5.94 -12.50 -2.17
N SER A 117 5.22 -13.54 -2.62
CA SER A 117 5.68 -14.35 -3.75
C SER A 117 5.66 -13.59 -5.07
N ASP A 118 4.90 -12.50 -5.14
CA ASP A 118 4.77 -11.67 -6.34
C ASP A 118 5.85 -10.58 -6.40
N TRP A 119 6.85 -10.61 -5.50
CA TRP A 119 7.90 -9.60 -5.39
C TRP A 119 8.71 -9.41 -6.68
N GLY A 120 8.84 -10.46 -7.50
CA GLY A 120 9.51 -10.36 -8.79
C GLY A 120 8.92 -9.26 -9.69
N TYR A 121 7.61 -8.99 -9.58
CA TYR A 121 6.96 -7.90 -10.29
C TYR A 121 7.41 -6.52 -9.79
N VAL A 122 7.63 -6.36 -8.49
CA VAL A 122 8.15 -5.12 -7.90
C VAL A 122 9.54 -4.83 -8.46
N ASP A 123 10.41 -5.85 -8.52
CA ASP A 123 11.76 -5.72 -9.06
C ASP A 123 11.76 -5.36 -10.55
N GLU A 124 10.85 -5.92 -11.35
CA GLU A 124 10.67 -5.57 -12.76
C GLU A 124 10.17 -4.12 -12.93
N THR A 125 9.30 -3.67 -12.03
CA THR A 125 8.66 -2.36 -12.10
C THR A 125 9.58 -1.21 -11.67
N LEU A 126 10.47 -1.45 -10.71
CA LEU A 126 11.31 -0.41 -10.10
C LEU A 126 12.72 -0.28 -10.72
N ARG A 127 13.07 -1.17 -11.67
CA ARG A 127 14.31 -1.11 -12.48
C ARG A 127 14.37 0.14 -13.33
#